data_AF-A0A7S2KF93-F1
#
_entry.id   AF-A0A7S2KF93-F1
#
_cell.length_a   1.000
_cell.length_b   1.000
_cell.length_c   1.000
_cell.angle_alpha   90.00
_cell.angle_beta   90.00
_cell.angle_gamma   90.00
#
_symmetry.space_group_name_H-M   'P 1'
#
loop_
_entity.id
_entity.type
_entity.pdbx_description
1 polymer ?
#
loop_
_entity_poly.entity_id
_entity_poly.type
_entity_poly.pdbx_seq_one_letter_code
_entity_poly.pdbx_strand_id
1 'polypeptide(L)'
;LMVTLRGKFKGEDNLRWHLVPIVDVTSSGIQVRKWVRRLLFIRCHVDGVEEGPLFVNEAGKQARLSDYNSDFQMFITQARERHPKVFSSKVEVEDYNLRRSLRRGSTTQAHNNGVPAPTIELINRWRKKEAAKGAEPGLAMRQVYTQALSALDTTLRYSRSL
;
A
#
# COMPACT_ATOMS: atom_id res chain seq x y z
N LEU A 1 4.90 -13.43 -0.56
CA LEU A 1 5.82 -12.87 -1.58
C LEU A 1 6.66 -11.72 -1.01
N MET A 2 7.77 -11.39 -1.66
CA MET A 2 8.58 -10.20 -1.36
C MET A 2 8.44 -9.22 -2.53
N VAL A 3 7.94 -8.01 -2.28
CA VAL A 3 7.95 -6.92 -3.28
C VAL A 3 9.18 -6.05 -3.03
N THR A 4 9.93 -5.76 -4.08
CA THR A 4 11.11 -4.91 -4.02
C THR A 4 10.84 -3.59 -4.73
N LEU A 5 10.81 -2.48 -3.98
CA LEU A 5 10.58 -1.15 -4.51
C LEU A 5 11.92 -0.44 -4.72
N ARG A 6 12.27 -0.13 -5.98
CA ARG A 6 13.45 0.65 -6.36
C ARG A 6 13.05 2.11 -6.59
N GLY A 7 13.70 3.06 -5.93
CA GLY A 7 13.39 4.47 -6.15
C GLY A 7 14.11 5.45 -5.23
N LYS A 8 13.82 6.74 -5.42
CA LYS A 8 14.17 7.81 -4.48
C LYS A 8 13.08 7.89 -3.43
N PHE A 9 13.44 7.80 -2.16
CA PHE A 9 12.50 7.84 -1.05
C PHE A 9 12.65 9.15 -0.30
N LYS A 10 11.53 9.75 0.10
CA LYS A 10 11.53 11.03 0.79
C LYS A 10 12.30 10.91 2.12
N GLY A 11 13.27 11.80 2.33
CA GLY A 11 14.11 11.80 3.54
C GLY A 11 15.18 10.71 3.55
N GLU A 12 15.45 10.08 2.42
CA GLU A 12 16.59 9.17 2.25
C GLU A 12 17.43 9.64 1.07
N ASP A 13 18.74 9.75 1.30
CA ASP A 13 19.69 10.05 0.23
C ASP A 13 19.90 8.79 -0.64
N ASN A 14 20.04 9.03 -1.95
CA ASN A 14 20.32 8.05 -2.99
C ASN A 14 19.15 7.13 -3.40
N LEU A 15 19.35 6.43 -4.52
CA LEU A 15 18.48 5.36 -4.98
C LEU A 15 18.57 4.19 -4.00
N ARG A 16 17.43 3.73 -3.48
CA ARG A 16 17.38 2.62 -2.52
C ARG A 16 16.40 1.55 -2.94
N TRP A 17 16.58 0.39 -2.32
CA TRP A 17 15.66 -0.73 -2.39
C TRP A 17 14.91 -0.86 -1.07
N HIS A 18 13.59 -0.87 -1.13
CA HIS A 18 12.74 -1.18 0.01
C HIS A 18 12.06 -2.52 -0.21
N LEU A 19 12.29 -3.44 0.72
CA LEU A 19 11.67 -4.75 0.72
C LEU A 19 10.34 -4.67 1.47
N VAL A 20 9.27 -5.15 0.84
CA VAL A 20 7.92 -5.19 1.40
C VAL A 20 7.43 -6.64 1.36
N PRO A 21 7.63 -7.39 2.45
CA PRO A 21 7.04 -8.71 2.61
C PRO A 21 5.51 -8.62 2.70
N ILE A 22 4.80 -9.42 1.90
CA ILE A 22 3.33 -9.50 1.91
C ILE A 22 2.93 -10.97 1.77
N VAL A 23 1.92 -11.43 2.49
CA VAL A 23 1.37 -12.77 2.25
C VAL A 23 0.82 -12.93 0.84
N ASP A 24 0.77 -14.17 0.34
CA ASP A 24 0.25 -14.44 -1.00
C ASP A 24 -1.26 -14.29 -1.08
N VAL A 25 -1.95 -14.69 -0.01
CA VAL A 25 -3.38 -14.54 0.21
C VAL A 25 -3.59 -14.06 1.65
N THR A 26 -4.42 -13.04 1.83
CA THR A 26 -4.76 -12.49 3.15
C THR A 26 -5.93 -13.28 3.77
N SER A 27 -6.22 -13.09 5.06
CA SER A 27 -7.32 -13.79 5.75
C SER A 27 -8.69 -13.48 5.15
N SER A 28 -8.91 -12.28 4.59
CA SER A 28 -10.13 -11.94 3.84
C SER A 28 -10.16 -12.47 2.39
N GLY A 29 -9.10 -13.17 1.94
CA GLY A 29 -9.04 -13.80 0.62
C GLY A 29 -8.45 -12.92 -0.48
N ILE A 30 -7.81 -11.79 -0.16
CA ILE A 30 -7.16 -10.94 -1.17
C ILE A 30 -5.97 -11.71 -1.77
N GLN A 31 -6.05 -12.04 -3.05
CA GLN A 31 -5.01 -12.78 -3.78
C GLN A 31 -3.85 -11.87 -4.23
N VAL A 32 -3.05 -11.40 -3.28
CA VAL A 32 -1.97 -10.42 -3.51
C VAL A 32 -1.02 -10.86 -4.62
N ARG A 33 -0.52 -12.11 -4.58
CA ARG A 33 0.44 -12.60 -5.58
C ARG A 33 -0.14 -12.59 -7.00
N LYS A 34 -1.42 -12.91 -7.14
CA LYS A 34 -2.11 -12.90 -8.43
C LYS A 34 -2.14 -11.49 -9.02
N TRP A 35 -2.47 -10.48 -8.22
CA TRP A 35 -2.54 -9.10 -8.69
C TRP A 35 -1.16 -8.53 -9.04
N VAL A 36 -0.14 -8.77 -8.21
CA VAL A 36 1.24 -8.37 -8.50
C VAL A 36 1.74 -9.02 -9.79
N ARG A 37 1.52 -10.33 -9.96
CA ARG A 37 1.92 -11.05 -11.19
C ARG A 37 1.22 -10.51 -12.42
N ARG A 38 -0.08 -10.23 -12.34
CA ARG A 38 -0.84 -9.66 -13.47
C ARG A 38 -0.30 -8.30 -13.88
N LEU A 39 -0.02 -7.42 -12.92
CA LEU A 39 0.54 -6.11 -13.18
C LEU A 39 1.92 -6.21 -13.85
N LEU A 40 2.80 -7.05 -13.32
CA LEU A 40 4.12 -7.29 -13.92
C LEU A 40 4.01 -7.90 -15.32
N PHE A 41 3.08 -8.84 -15.52
CA PHE A 41 2.86 -9.43 -16.83
C PHE A 41 2.43 -8.39 -17.86
N ILE A 42 1.51 -7.50 -17.51
CA ILE A 42 1.09 -6.40 -18.38
C ILE A 42 2.29 -5.51 -18.72
N ARG A 43 3.04 -5.03 -17.72
CA ARG A 43 4.18 -4.14 -17.97
C ARG A 43 5.28 -4.78 -18.80
N CYS A 44 5.72 -5.99 -18.45
CA CYS A 44 6.84 -6.64 -19.10
C CYS A 44 6.47 -7.23 -20.47
N HIS A 45 5.31 -7.87 -20.60
CA HIS A 45 4.99 -8.68 -21.77
C HIS A 45 3.95 -8.07 -22.71
N VAL A 46 3.04 -7.23 -22.19
CA VAL A 46 2.04 -6.54 -23.03
C VAL A 46 2.59 -5.19 -23.49
N ASP A 47 3.12 -4.40 -22.55
CA ASP A 47 3.64 -3.07 -22.87
C ASP A 47 5.11 -3.10 -23.33
N GLY A 48 5.81 -4.23 -23.13
CA GLY A 48 7.23 -4.37 -23.48
C GLY A 48 8.17 -3.50 -22.63
N VAL A 49 7.76 -3.11 -21.41
CA VAL A 49 8.54 -2.24 -20.52
C VAL A 49 9.08 -3.03 -19.33
N GLU A 50 10.36 -3.37 -19.40
CA GLU A 50 11.07 -4.05 -18.32
C GLU A 50 11.66 -3.09 -17.27
N GLU A 51 11.97 -1.86 -17.67
CA GLU A 51 12.50 -0.82 -16.79
C GLU A 51 11.68 0.47 -16.84
N GLY A 52 11.44 1.06 -15.67
CA GLY A 52 10.76 2.35 -15.54
C GLY A 52 9.71 2.36 -14.43
N PRO A 53 8.83 3.37 -14.39
CA PRO A 53 7.73 3.42 -13.45
C PRO A 53 6.78 2.22 -13.65
N LEU A 54 6.42 1.56 -12.55
CA LEU A 54 5.44 0.47 -12.56
C LEU A 54 4.03 0.97 -12.92
N PHE A 55 3.71 2.18 -12.47
CA PHE A 55 2.44 2.85 -12.74
C PHE A 55 2.70 4.08 -13.61
N VAL A 56 2.02 4.14 -14.75
CA VAL A 56 2.10 5.24 -15.71
C VAL A 56 0.71 5.79 -15.99
N ASN A 57 0.63 7.09 -16.23
CA ASN A 57 -0.61 7.75 -16.62
C ASN A 57 -0.87 7.58 -18.13
N GLU A 58 -2.00 8.11 -18.61
CA GLU A 58 -2.39 8.05 -20.02
C GLU A 58 -1.36 8.65 -20.98
N ALA A 59 -0.55 9.60 -20.50
CA ALA A 59 0.56 10.21 -21.26
C ALA A 59 1.88 9.40 -21.19
N GLY A 60 1.86 8.20 -20.61
CA GLY A 60 3.03 7.32 -20.46
C GLY A 60 4.05 7.80 -19.42
N LYS A 61 3.74 8.83 -18.63
CA LYS A 61 4.63 9.36 -17.57
C LYS A 61 4.34 8.68 -16.25
N GLN A 62 5.29 8.74 -15.31
CA GLN A 62 5.09 8.24 -13.94
C GLN A 62 3.79 8.78 -13.34
N ALA A 63 2.87 7.88 -13.01
CA ALA A 63 1.56 8.26 -12.49
C ALA A 63 1.65 8.80 -11.06
N ARG A 64 0.75 9.73 -10.76
CA ARG A 64 0.42 10.17 -9.39
C ARG A 64 -0.78 9.36 -8.90
N LEU A 65 -0.92 9.24 -7.57
CA LEU A 65 -2.11 8.64 -6.96
C LEU A 65 -3.42 9.34 -7.37
N SER A 66 -3.37 10.64 -7.64
CA SER A 66 -4.52 11.42 -8.12
C SER A 66 -5.03 10.93 -9.47
N ASP A 67 -4.14 10.43 -10.31
CA ASP A 67 -4.45 10.04 -11.69
C ASP A 67 -5.39 8.82 -11.72
N TYR A 68 -5.42 8.03 -10.64
CA TYR A 68 -6.29 6.85 -10.49
C TYR A 68 -7.47 7.07 -9.52
N ASN A 69 -7.70 8.30 -9.04
CA ASN A 69 -8.73 8.51 -8.01
C ASN A 69 -10.15 8.35 -8.57
N SER A 70 -10.37 8.75 -9.83
CA SER A 70 -11.63 8.53 -10.55
C SER A 70 -11.92 7.04 -10.71
N ASP A 71 -10.95 6.26 -11.16
CA ASP A 71 -11.08 4.80 -11.32
C ASP A 71 -11.38 4.13 -9.98
N PHE A 72 -10.70 4.57 -8.92
CA PHE A 72 -10.97 4.09 -7.56
C PHE A 72 -12.41 4.39 -7.13
N GLN A 73 -12.91 5.60 -7.35
CA GLN A 73 -14.29 5.97 -7.03
C GLN A 73 -15.29 5.16 -7.84
N MET A 74 -15.02 4.92 -9.13
CA MET A 74 -15.81 4.01 -9.96
C MET A 74 -15.88 2.60 -9.35
N PHE A 75 -14.78 2.03 -8.88
CA PHE A 75 -14.79 0.73 -8.22
C PHE A 75 -15.54 0.74 -6.88
N ILE A 76 -15.50 1.85 -6.14
CA ILE A 76 -16.31 2.03 -4.93
C ILE A 76 -17.80 2.05 -5.27
N THR A 77 -18.21 2.74 -6.34
CA THR A 77 -19.61 2.72 -6.83
C THR A 77 -20.05 1.30 -7.12
N GLN A 78 -19.28 0.55 -7.92
CA GLN A 78 -19.60 -0.85 -8.24
C GLN A 78 -19.67 -1.74 -6.99
N ALA A 79 -18.77 -1.53 -6.02
CA ALA A 79 -18.79 -2.27 -4.76
C ALA A 79 -20.04 -1.92 -3.92
N ARG A 80 -20.45 -0.64 -3.90
CA ARG A 80 -21.66 -0.16 -3.21
C ARG A 80 -22.93 -0.73 -3.85
N GLU A 81 -23.00 -0.78 -5.17
CA GLU A 81 -24.12 -1.41 -5.89
C GLU A 81 -24.24 -2.90 -5.59
N ARG A 82 -23.11 -3.61 -5.52
CA ARG A 82 -23.07 -5.05 -5.27
C ARG A 82 -23.33 -5.41 -3.80
N HIS A 83 -22.93 -4.54 -2.87
CA HIS A 83 -22.99 -4.78 -1.43
C HIS A 83 -23.51 -3.55 -0.65
N PRO A 84 -24.74 -3.06 -0.93
CA PRO A 84 -25.21 -1.77 -0.42
C PRO A 84 -25.28 -1.71 1.10
N LYS A 85 -25.51 -2.84 1.77
CA LYS A 85 -25.58 -2.93 3.24
C LYS A 85 -24.25 -2.70 3.96
N VAL A 86 -23.11 -2.81 3.26
CA VAL A 86 -21.77 -2.62 3.82
C VAL A 86 -21.37 -1.15 3.83
N PHE A 87 -22.05 -0.32 3.04
CA PHE A 87 -21.77 1.11 2.93
C PHE A 87 -22.73 1.90 3.80
N SER A 88 -22.20 2.87 4.54
CA SER A 88 -23.03 3.83 5.27
C SER A 88 -23.79 4.72 4.29
N SER A 89 -25.09 4.92 4.51
CA SER A 89 -25.88 5.88 3.73
C SER A 89 -25.49 7.34 3.97
N LYS A 90 -24.62 7.61 4.94
CA LYS A 90 -24.13 8.96 5.29
C LYS A 90 -22.82 9.35 4.58
N VAL A 91 -22.26 8.46 3.76
CA VAL A 91 -20.96 8.66 3.12
C VAL A 91 -21.15 8.56 1.63
N GLU A 92 -20.73 9.60 0.91
CA GLU A 92 -20.80 9.61 -0.55
C GLU A 92 -19.55 9.01 -1.17
N VAL A 93 -19.64 8.59 -2.44
CA VAL A 93 -18.51 7.95 -3.13
C VAL A 93 -17.32 8.92 -3.23
N GLU A 94 -17.61 10.21 -3.37
CA GLU A 94 -16.66 11.31 -3.46
C GLU A 94 -15.81 11.47 -2.18
N ASP A 95 -16.34 11.03 -1.02
CA ASP A 95 -15.61 11.03 0.25
C ASP A 95 -14.48 9.98 0.27
N TYR A 96 -14.56 8.97 -0.59
CA TYR A 96 -13.52 7.97 -0.76
C TYR A 96 -12.40 8.53 -1.64
N ASN A 97 -11.18 8.48 -1.11
CA ASN A 97 -9.99 8.95 -1.80
C ASN A 97 -8.88 7.91 -1.74
N LEU A 98 -8.30 7.57 -2.89
CA LEU A 98 -7.31 6.49 -3.01
C LEU A 98 -6.10 6.70 -2.08
N ARG A 99 -5.68 7.97 -1.89
CA ARG A 99 -4.54 8.33 -1.02
C ARG A 99 -4.77 7.99 0.45
N ARG A 100 -6.02 7.90 0.90
CA ARG A 100 -6.38 7.84 2.33
C ARG A 100 -7.19 6.60 2.68
N SER A 101 -8.19 6.27 1.87
CA SER A 101 -9.21 5.28 2.20
C SER A 101 -8.62 3.88 2.34
N LEU A 102 -7.77 3.42 1.42
CA LEU A 102 -7.17 2.07 1.49
C LEU A 102 -6.26 1.89 2.72
N ARG A 103 -5.43 2.89 3.03
CA ARG A 103 -4.55 2.82 4.21
C ARG A 103 -5.34 2.87 5.51
N ARG A 104 -6.37 3.73 5.60
CA ARG A 104 -7.27 3.76 6.76
C ARG A 104 -7.99 2.43 6.92
N GLY A 105 -8.63 1.92 5.86
CA GLY A 105 -9.34 0.65 5.86
C GLY A 105 -8.47 -0.52 6.30
N SER A 106 -7.28 -0.67 5.71
CA SER A 106 -6.34 -1.74 6.12
C SER A 106 -5.85 -1.60 7.56
N THR A 107 -5.61 -0.38 8.05
CA THR A 107 -5.21 -0.15 9.45
C THR A 107 -6.33 -0.52 10.41
N THR A 108 -7.56 -0.10 10.11
CA THR A 108 -8.75 -0.44 10.92
C THR A 108 -9.01 -1.93 10.91
N GLN A 109 -8.92 -2.59 9.75
CA GLN A 109 -9.10 -4.04 9.64
C GLN A 109 -8.05 -4.80 10.44
N ALA A 110 -6.76 -4.43 10.33
CA ALA A 110 -5.70 -5.06 11.10
C ALA A 110 -5.91 -4.86 12.61
N HIS A 111 -6.37 -3.67 13.03
CA HIS A 111 -6.71 -3.41 14.43
C HIS A 111 -7.86 -4.28 14.93
N ASN A 112 -8.96 -4.37 14.16
CA ASN A 112 -10.11 -5.23 14.49
C ASN A 112 -9.70 -6.70 14.59
N ASN A 113 -8.72 -7.13 13.81
CA ASN A 113 -8.17 -8.49 13.83
C ASN A 113 -7.06 -8.68 14.87
N GLY A 114 -6.91 -7.77 15.83
CA GLY A 114 -6.03 -7.92 16.99
C GLY A 114 -4.54 -7.77 16.70
N VAL A 115 -4.16 -7.14 15.57
CA VAL A 115 -2.74 -6.87 15.31
C VAL A 115 -2.20 -5.86 16.32
N PRO A 116 -1.05 -6.15 16.99
CA PRO A 116 -0.48 -5.23 17.96
C PRO A 116 -0.22 -3.84 17.37
N ALA A 117 -0.53 -2.78 18.13
CA ALA A 117 -0.28 -1.40 17.70
C ALA A 117 1.18 -1.15 17.24
N PRO A 118 2.22 -1.67 17.91
CA PRO A 118 3.60 -1.50 17.42
C PRO A 118 3.84 -2.10 16.03
N THR A 119 3.14 -3.18 15.67
CA THR A 119 3.17 -3.80 14.33
C THR A 119 2.50 -2.89 13.31
N ILE A 120 1.31 -2.37 13.61
CA ILE A 120 0.59 -1.43 12.75
C ILE A 120 1.40 -0.15 12.53
N GLU A 121 2.03 0.38 13.58
CA GLU A 121 2.90 1.55 13.50
C GLU A 121 4.16 1.28 12.68
N LEU A 122 4.77 0.09 12.80
CA LEU A 122 5.93 -0.29 12.00
C LEU A 122 5.58 -0.28 10.50
N ILE A 123 4.43 -0.83 10.12
CA ILE A 123 3.95 -0.82 8.73
C ILE A 123 3.67 0.61 8.26
N ASN A 124 3.03 1.41 9.10
CA ASN A 124 2.66 2.79 8.79
C ASN A 124 3.77 3.83 9.06
N ARG A 125 4.99 3.40 9.40
CA ARG A 125 6.11 4.28 9.85
C ARG A 125 6.43 5.41 8.87
N TRP A 126 6.18 5.18 7.59
CA TRP A 126 6.35 6.16 6.52
C TRP A 126 5.55 7.44 6.75
N ARG A 127 4.40 7.39 7.44
CA ARG A 127 3.65 8.59 7.81
C ARG A 127 4.46 9.54 8.69
N LYS A 128 5.19 9.02 9.68
CA LYS A 128 6.03 9.82 10.59
C LYS A 128 7.24 10.38 9.82
N LYS A 129 7.87 9.57 8.97
CA LYS A 129 8.95 10.03 8.07
C LYS A 129 8.48 11.15 7.13
N GLU A 130 7.31 11.00 6.51
CA GLU A 130 6.76 11.99 5.59
C GLU A 130 6.41 13.32 6.27
N ALA A 131 5.83 13.24 7.47
CA ALA A 131 5.45 14.39 8.30
C ALA A 131 6.66 15.19 8.77
N ALA A 132 7.80 14.52 9.00
CA ALA A 132 9.04 15.16 9.42
C ALA A 132 9.68 16.03 8.32
N LYS A 133 9.22 15.97 7.05
CA LYS A 133 9.66 16.83 5.94
C LYS A 133 11.19 16.94 5.76
N GLY A 134 11.93 15.87 6.07
CA GLY A 134 13.40 15.85 5.96
C GLY A 134 14.14 16.11 7.28
N ALA A 135 13.43 16.48 8.35
CA ALA A 135 13.95 16.40 9.71
C ALA A 135 13.98 14.95 10.20
N GLU A 136 14.80 14.68 11.21
CA GLU A 136 14.87 13.36 11.82
C GLU A 136 13.50 13.00 12.45
N PRO A 137 12.85 11.93 11.96
CA PRO A 137 11.52 11.57 12.44
C PRO A 137 11.62 10.95 13.82
N GLY A 138 10.76 11.38 14.75
CA GLY A 138 10.60 10.78 16.09
C GLY A 138 9.99 9.36 16.03
N LEU A 139 10.73 8.42 15.44
CA LEU A 139 10.42 7.00 15.46
C LEU A 139 10.89 6.41 16.79
N ALA A 140 10.21 5.37 17.27
CA ALA A 140 10.77 4.59 18.37
C ALA A 140 12.11 3.99 17.93
N MET A 141 13.14 4.00 18.79
CA MET A 141 14.50 3.51 18.48
C MET A 141 14.49 2.15 17.76
N ARG A 142 13.64 1.22 18.21
CA ARG A 142 13.48 -0.10 17.58
C ARG A 142 13.13 -0.01 16.09
N GLN A 143 12.30 0.95 15.67
CA GLN A 143 11.89 1.14 14.28
C GLN A 143 13.00 1.73 13.40
N VAL A 144 13.98 2.43 13.99
CA VAL A 144 15.14 3.00 13.29
C VAL A 144 16.08 1.89 12.81
N TYR A 145 16.26 0.85 13.61
CA TYR A 145 17.16 -0.28 13.30
C TYR A 145 16.48 -1.48 12.65
N THR A 146 15.14 -1.55 12.65
CA THR A 146 14.42 -2.67 12.05
C THR A 146 14.54 -2.67 10.52
N GLN A 147 15.44 -3.53 10.03
CA GLN A 147 15.54 -3.93 8.63
C GLN A 147 14.36 -4.83 8.24
N ALA A 148 13.95 -4.78 6.98
CA ALA A 148 12.78 -5.52 6.49
C ALA A 148 12.91 -7.05 6.66
N LEU A 149 14.13 -7.59 6.54
CA LEU A 149 14.40 -9.02 6.75
C LEU A 149 14.26 -9.43 8.22
N SER A 150 14.72 -8.58 9.15
CA SER A 150 14.63 -8.83 10.60
C SER A 150 13.21 -8.71 11.16
N ALA A 151 12.27 -8.13 10.41
CA ALA A 151 10.87 -7.99 10.81
C ALA A 151 9.89 -8.75 9.92
N LEU A 152 10.36 -9.76 9.18
CA LEU A 152 9.56 -10.53 8.22
C LEU A 152 8.24 -11.00 8.84
N ASP A 153 8.29 -11.70 9.97
CA ASP A 153 7.08 -12.22 10.63
C ASP A 153 6.12 -11.13 11.09
N THR A 154 6.68 -10.00 11.53
CA THR A 154 5.88 -8.85 11.97
C THR A 154 5.16 -8.21 10.78
N THR A 155 5.85 -8.04 9.64
CA THR A 155 5.25 -7.49 8.42
C THR A 155 4.25 -8.45 7.80
N LEU A 156 4.57 -9.74 7.78
CA LEU A 156 3.65 -10.77 7.30
C LEU A 156 2.41 -10.88 8.20
N ARG A 157 2.54 -10.74 9.53
CA ARG A 157 1.38 -10.73 10.45
C ARG A 157 0.37 -9.66 10.08
N TYR A 158 0.82 -8.44 9.76
CA TYR A 158 -0.08 -7.37 9.33
C TYR A 158 -0.79 -7.72 8.04
N SER A 159 -0.06 -8.10 6.99
CA SER A 159 -0.70 -8.41 5.69
C SER A 159 -1.59 -9.65 5.76
N ARG A 160 -1.23 -10.63 6.58
CA ARG A 160 -2.04 -11.83 6.83
C ARG A 160 -3.38 -11.48 7.46
N SER A 161 -3.40 -10.54 8.41
CA SER A 161 -4.63 -10.21 9.11
C SER A 161 -5.65 -9.45 8.27
N LEU A 162 -5.29 -8.96 7.08
CA LEU A 162 -6.23 -8.24 6.21
C LEU A 162 -7.28 -9.16 5.61
#